data_AF-A0A844AF76-F1
#
_entry.id   AF-A0A844AF76-F1
#
_cell.length_a   1.000
_cell.length_b   1.000
_cell.length_c   1.000
_cell.angle_alpha   90.00
_cell.angle_beta   90.00
_cell.angle_gamma   90.00
#
_symmetry.space_group_name_H-M   'P 1'
#
loop_
_entity.id
_entity.type
_entity.pdbx_description
1 polymer ?
#
loop_
_entity_poly.entity_id
_entity_poly.type
_entity_poly.pdbx_seq_one_letter_code
_entity_poly.pdbx_strand_id
1 'polypeptide(L)'
;MPQKENKLQKLTLMLGQTVAAMRVNEMLTCRLLRWIAAQTDDPQRFIAEAVDDIRNELRSAAEEDGSTVTAEAAKQALEYLDNLGAEMLAPRRHKRASAEIKDLSPLDEYRFPPFTSALDGPMNGTVRHRDH
;
A
#
# COMPACT_ATOMS: atom_id res chain seq x y z
N MET A 1 -23.02 -24.49 16.40
CA MET A 1 -22.31 -23.96 15.21
C MET A 1 -21.82 -22.49 15.28
N PRO A 2 -22.08 -21.63 16.30
CA PRO A 2 -21.75 -20.19 16.21
C PRO A 2 -20.25 -19.86 16.39
N GLN A 3 -19.44 -20.77 16.96
CA GLN A 3 -18.03 -20.49 17.29
C GLN A 3 -17.11 -20.52 16.05
N LYS A 4 -17.45 -21.28 15.00
CA LYS A 4 -16.66 -21.36 13.76
C LYS A 4 -16.84 -20.11 12.89
N GLU A 5 -18.06 -19.58 12.79
CA GLU A 5 -18.37 -18.36 12.01
C GLU A 5 -17.69 -17.13 12.60
N ASN A 6 -17.68 -16.98 13.92
CA ASN A 6 -17.01 -15.86 14.60
C ASN A 6 -15.48 -15.90 14.41
N LYS A 7 -14.86 -17.09 14.42
CA LYS A 7 -13.44 -17.26 14.11
C LYS A 7 -13.11 -16.85 12.67
N LEU A 8 -13.94 -17.26 11.71
CA LEU A 8 -13.73 -16.93 10.30
C LEU A 8 -13.88 -15.42 10.05
N GLN A 9 -14.89 -14.79 10.64
CA GLN A 9 -15.06 -13.33 10.58
C GLN A 9 -13.85 -12.58 11.15
N LYS A 10 -13.32 -13.02 12.30
CA LYS A 10 -12.12 -12.42 12.91
C LYS A 10 -10.88 -12.59 12.03
N LEU A 11 -10.67 -13.76 11.43
CA LEU A 11 -9.56 -13.99 10.52
C LEU A 11 -9.67 -13.13 9.26
N THR A 12 -10.87 -12.99 8.69
CA THR A 12 -11.12 -12.09 7.55
C THR A 12 -10.79 -10.64 7.91
N LEU A 13 -11.21 -10.18 9.09
CA LEU A 13 -10.88 -8.82 9.55
C LEU A 13 -9.38 -8.61 9.70
N MET A 14 -8.68 -9.55 10.36
CA MET A 14 -7.22 -9.46 10.54
C MET A 14 -6.47 -9.49 9.22
N LEU A 15 -6.91 -10.32 8.26
CA LEU A 15 -6.34 -10.35 6.92
C LEU A 15 -6.55 -9.00 6.22
N GLY A 16 -7.77 -8.44 6.28
CA GLY A 16 -8.06 -7.12 5.71
C GLY A 16 -7.18 -6.01 6.29
N GLN A 17 -7.00 -5.99 7.61
CA GLN A 17 -6.12 -5.04 8.29
C GLN A 17 -4.65 -5.21 7.89
N THR A 18 -4.19 -6.46 7.75
CA THR A 18 -2.81 -6.77 7.34
C THR A 18 -2.56 -6.29 5.90
N VAL A 19 -3.49 -6.57 4.98
CA VAL A 19 -3.42 -6.08 3.60
C VAL A 19 -3.40 -4.55 3.54
N ALA A 20 -4.25 -3.88 4.32
CA ALA A 20 -4.27 -2.43 4.38
C ALA A 20 -2.93 -1.86 4.87
N ALA A 21 -2.36 -2.43 5.94
CA ALA A 21 -1.05 -2.03 6.45
C ALA A 21 0.07 -2.23 5.40
N MET A 22 0.08 -3.36 4.71
CA MET A 22 1.06 -3.63 3.63
C MET A 22 0.94 -2.62 2.49
N ARG A 23 -0.28 -2.24 2.09
CA ARG A 23 -0.49 -1.21 1.04
C ARG A 23 -0.03 0.17 1.45
N VAL A 24 -0.21 0.55 2.72
CA VAL A 24 0.32 1.82 3.24
C VAL A 24 1.85 1.80 3.24
N ASN A 25 2.46 0.70 3.67
CA ASN A 25 3.92 0.54 3.66
C ASN A 25 4.50 0.60 2.25
N GLU A 26 3.88 -0.08 1.29
CA GLU A 26 4.24 -0.02 -0.13
C GLU A 26 4.20 1.43 -0.64
N MET A 27 3.08 2.14 -0.41
CA MET A 27 2.92 3.52 -0.85
C MET A 27 4.01 4.44 -0.25
N LEU A 28 4.26 4.34 1.06
CA LEU A 28 5.25 5.15 1.74
C LEU A 28 6.67 4.86 1.24
N THR A 29 7.01 3.59 1.07
CA THR A 29 8.33 3.16 0.58
C THR A 29 8.56 3.65 -0.85
N CYS A 30 7.59 3.47 -1.74
CA CYS A 30 7.66 3.98 -3.11
C CYS A 30 7.79 5.50 -3.19
N ARG A 31 7.13 6.24 -2.28
CA ARG A 31 7.26 7.71 -2.21
C ARG A 31 8.64 8.11 -1.70
N LEU A 32 9.14 7.44 -0.67
CA LEU A 32 10.45 7.71 -0.10
C LEU A 32 11.55 7.44 -1.14
N LEU A 33 11.51 6.28 -1.80
CA LEU A 33 12.47 5.94 -2.86
C LEU A 33 12.47 6.97 -3.99
N ARG A 34 11.30 7.42 -4.45
CA ARG A 34 11.21 8.49 -5.47
C ARG A 34 11.75 9.83 -4.97
N TRP A 35 11.49 10.18 -3.71
CA TRP A 35 11.98 11.41 -3.11
C TRP A 35 13.50 11.41 -2.93
N ILE A 36 14.10 10.28 -2.54
CA ILE A 36 15.56 10.13 -2.47
C ILE A 36 16.15 10.14 -3.88
N ALA A 37 15.59 9.38 -4.81
CA ALA A 37 16.06 9.32 -6.20
C ALA A 37 16.12 10.71 -6.83
N ALA A 38 15.14 11.58 -6.58
CA ALA A 38 15.11 12.95 -7.08
C ALA A 38 16.26 13.86 -6.57
N GLN A 39 16.97 13.44 -5.53
CA GLN A 39 18.14 14.11 -4.96
C GLN A 39 19.47 13.52 -5.45
N THR A 40 19.43 12.48 -6.30
CA THR A 40 20.61 11.82 -6.85
C THR A 40 20.89 12.26 -8.29
N ASP A 41 22.13 12.10 -8.74
CA ASP A 41 22.53 12.42 -10.11
C ASP A 41 21.92 11.47 -11.15
N ASP A 42 21.64 10.22 -10.75
CA ASP A 42 20.99 9.20 -11.58
C ASP A 42 19.82 8.53 -10.82
N PRO A 43 18.62 9.15 -10.89
CA PRO A 43 17.43 8.65 -10.19
C PRO A 43 17.00 7.25 -10.63
N GLN A 44 17.19 6.91 -11.91
CA GLN A 44 16.77 5.61 -12.43
C GLN A 44 17.70 4.50 -11.93
N ARG A 45 19.01 4.75 -11.97
CA ARG A 45 19.99 3.83 -11.41
C ARG A 45 19.80 3.63 -9.92
N PHE A 46 19.56 4.70 -9.16
CA PHE A 46 19.27 4.60 -7.72
C PHE A 46 18.08 3.67 -7.43
N ILE A 47 16.96 3.85 -8.14
CA ILE A 47 15.77 2.99 -7.95
C ILE A 47 16.08 1.54 -8.35
N ALA A 48 16.82 1.32 -9.45
CA ALA A 48 17.17 -0.01 -9.90
C ALA A 48 18.07 -0.75 -8.90
N GLU A 49 19.07 -0.07 -8.35
CA GLU A 49 19.96 -0.62 -7.31
C GLU A 49 19.18 -0.95 -6.04
N ALA A 50 18.34 -0.02 -5.54
CA ALA A 50 17.52 -0.28 -4.36
C ALA A 50 16.54 -1.46 -4.53
N VAL A 51 15.94 -1.62 -5.71
CA VAL A 51 15.08 -2.77 -6.01
C VAL A 51 15.88 -4.07 -6.06
N ASP A 52 17.10 -4.05 -6.59
CA ASP A 52 17.96 -5.24 -6.62
C ASP A 52 18.44 -5.64 -5.22
N ASP A 53 18.75 -4.67 -4.35
CA ASP A 53 19.12 -4.93 -2.96
C ASP A 53 17.97 -5.65 -2.22
N ILE A 54 16.75 -5.11 -2.32
CA ILE A 54 15.55 -5.73 -1.71
C ILE A 54 15.32 -7.13 -2.29
N ARG A 55 15.54 -7.32 -3.60
CA ARG A 55 15.41 -8.64 -4.25
C ARG A 55 16.39 -9.65 -3.66
N ASN A 56 17.63 -9.24 -3.45
CA ASN A 56 18.68 -10.10 -2.90
C ASN A 56 18.44 -10.43 -1.42
N GLU A 57 17.98 -9.46 -0.63
CA GLU A 57 17.58 -9.69 0.76
C GLU A 57 16.41 -10.68 0.85
N LEU A 58 15.38 -10.50 0.02
CA LEU A 58 14.21 -11.38 -0.01
C LEU A 58 14.57 -12.82 -0.42
N ARG A 59 15.46 -12.99 -1.39
CA ARG A 59 15.96 -14.32 -1.79
C ARG A 59 16.73 -14.98 -0.65
N SER A 60 17.62 -14.23 -0.01
CA SER A 60 18.44 -14.73 1.11
C SER A 60 17.56 -15.17 2.29
N ALA A 61 16.55 -14.37 2.65
CA ALA A 61 15.61 -14.69 3.73
C ALA A 61 14.79 -15.96 3.41
N ALA A 62 14.41 -16.17 2.15
CA ALA A 62 13.68 -17.37 1.72
C ALA A 62 14.54 -18.64 1.78
N GLU A 63 15.81 -18.53 1.40
CA GLU A 63 16.77 -19.64 1.47
C GLU A 63 17.11 -20.02 2.91
N GLU A 64 17.21 -19.03 3.81
CA GLU A 64 17.49 -19.25 5.24
C GLU A 64 16.37 -20.01 5.95
N ASP A 65 15.10 -19.71 5.64
CA ASP A 65 13.95 -20.38 6.26
C ASP A 65 13.79 -21.84 5.78
N GLY A 66 14.21 -22.15 4.54
CA GLY A 66 14.24 -23.50 3.98
C GLY A 66 12.88 -24.21 3.83
N SER A 67 11.76 -23.52 4.13
CA SER A 67 10.40 -24.04 3.99
C SER A 67 9.85 -23.88 2.58
N THR A 68 9.12 -24.89 2.10
CA THR A 68 8.44 -24.84 0.80
C THR A 68 7.37 -23.76 0.73
N VAL A 69 6.71 -23.46 1.85
CA VAL A 69 5.70 -22.38 1.94
C VAL A 69 6.36 -21.02 1.78
N THR A 70 7.50 -20.82 2.42
CA THR A 70 8.26 -19.56 2.36
C THR A 70 8.89 -19.36 0.99
N ALA A 71 9.37 -20.43 0.34
CA ALA A 71 9.89 -20.37 -1.02
C ALA A 71 8.83 -19.91 -2.04
N GLU A 72 7.59 -20.43 -1.95
CA GLU A 72 6.50 -20.02 -2.84
C GLU A 72 6.05 -18.57 -2.56
N ALA A 73 5.95 -18.19 -1.28
CA ALA A 73 5.64 -16.81 -0.91
C ALA A 73 6.72 -15.82 -1.40
N ALA A 74 7.99 -16.20 -1.27
CA ALA A 74 9.11 -15.40 -1.75
C ALA A 74 9.08 -15.24 -3.27
N LYS A 75 8.76 -16.30 -4.02
CA LYS A 75 8.59 -16.23 -5.47
C LYS A 75 7.53 -15.20 -5.88
N GLN A 76 6.35 -15.25 -5.25
CA GLN A 76 5.28 -14.28 -5.52
C GLN A 76 5.68 -12.85 -5.15
N ALA A 77 6.39 -12.68 -4.03
CA ALA A 77 6.90 -11.38 -3.61
C ALA A 77 7.98 -10.84 -4.56
N LEU A 78 8.85 -11.69 -5.11
CA LEU A 78 9.85 -11.31 -6.12
C LEU A 78 9.19 -10.87 -7.44
N GLU A 79 8.21 -11.64 -7.93
CA GLU A 79 7.43 -11.26 -9.13
C GLU A 79 6.71 -9.92 -8.92
N TYR A 80 6.15 -9.70 -7.74
CA TYR A 80 5.52 -8.43 -7.39
C TYR A 80 6.53 -7.27 -7.34
N LEU A 81 7.70 -7.49 -6.73
CA LEU A 81 8.78 -6.50 -6.64
C LEU A 81 9.30 -6.10 -8.04
N ASP A 82 9.43 -7.05 -8.95
CA ASP A 82 9.87 -6.79 -10.32
C ASP A 82 8.87 -5.88 -11.07
N ASN A 83 7.57 -6.15 -10.92
CA ASN A 83 6.52 -5.31 -11.48
C ASN A 83 6.53 -3.90 -10.87
N LEU A 84 6.66 -3.82 -9.53
CA LEU A 84 6.70 -2.54 -8.82
C LEU A 84 7.92 -1.70 -9.24
N GLY A 85 9.09 -2.33 -9.38
CA GLY A 85 10.30 -1.69 -9.87
C GLY A 85 10.12 -1.15 -11.30
N ALA A 86 9.53 -1.95 -12.20
CA ALA A 86 9.22 -1.52 -13.56
C ALA A 86 8.26 -0.32 -13.59
N GLU A 87 7.21 -0.33 -12.77
CA GLU A 87 6.28 0.80 -12.62
C GLU A 87 6.96 2.06 -12.06
N MET A 88 7.92 1.90 -11.16
CA MET A 88 8.67 3.01 -10.59
C MET A 88 9.64 3.64 -11.61
N LEU A 89 10.22 2.83 -12.50
CA LEU A 89 11.13 3.27 -13.56
C LEU A 89 10.40 3.80 -14.80
N ALA A 90 9.11 3.48 -14.97
CA ALA A 90 8.32 3.95 -16.09
C ALA A 90 8.27 5.49 -16.14
N PRO A 91 8.49 6.10 -17.32
CA PRO A 91 8.37 7.54 -17.48
C PRO A 91 6.95 7.98 -17.15
N ARG A 92 6.76 8.68 -16.02
CA ARG A 92 5.47 9.27 -15.70
C ARG A 92 5.12 10.29 -16.78
N ARG A 93 4.09 10.03 -17.57
CA ARG A 93 3.41 11.07 -18.37
C ARG A 93 2.73 12.04 -17.41
N HIS A 94 3.50 12.90 -16.77
CA HIS A 94 2.97 14.02 -16.00
C HIS A 94 2.43 15.05 -16.99
N LYS A 95 1.10 15.12 -17.12
CA LYS A 95 0.43 16.36 -17.50
C LYS A 95 0.81 17.39 -16.41
N ARG A 96 1.83 18.20 -16.66
CA ARG A 96 2.18 19.37 -15.84
C ARG A 96 0.97 20.29 -15.81
N ALA A 97 0.21 20.30 -14.72
CA ALA A 97 -0.47 21.51 -14.32
C ALA A 97 0.57 22.35 -13.58
N SER A 98 1.07 23.39 -14.26
CA SER A 98 1.91 24.41 -13.65
C SER A 98 1.08 25.20 -12.65
N ALA A 99 1.36 25.07 -11.36
CA ALA A 99 1.02 26.09 -10.38
C ALA A 99 2.04 26.03 -9.24
N GLU A 100 2.91 27.04 -9.25
CA GLU A 100 3.54 27.71 -8.12
C GLU A 100 4.09 26.87 -6.95
N ILE A 101 5.42 26.92 -6.87
CA ILE A 101 6.21 26.63 -5.69
C ILE A 101 5.82 27.64 -4.58
N LYS A 102 4.98 27.21 -3.64
CA LYS A 102 4.97 27.67 -2.24
C LYS A 102 4.07 26.74 -1.43
N ASP A 103 4.53 26.40 -0.24
CA ASP A 103 3.95 25.48 0.75
C ASP A 103 4.08 23.98 0.42
N LEU A 104 5.22 23.45 0.86
CA LEU A 104 5.49 22.02 1.00
C LEU A 104 4.55 21.41 2.05
N SER A 105 3.38 20.96 1.61
CA SER A 105 2.65 19.89 2.31
C SER A 105 2.20 18.86 1.28
N PRO A 106 3.00 17.79 1.02
CA PRO A 106 2.65 16.70 0.11
C PRO A 106 1.40 15.90 0.50
N LEU A 107 0.72 16.33 1.57
CA LEU A 107 -0.41 15.67 2.20
C LEU A 107 -1.75 16.35 1.86
N ASP A 108 -1.76 17.59 1.39
CA ASP A 108 -3.01 18.35 1.20
C ASP A 108 -3.83 17.93 -0.04
N GLU A 109 -3.20 17.26 -1.01
CA GLU A 109 -3.88 16.83 -2.24
C GLU A 109 -4.47 15.40 -2.19
N TYR A 110 -4.32 14.65 -1.09
CA TYR A 110 -4.72 13.24 -1.07
C TYR A 110 -5.87 12.93 -0.11
N ARG A 111 -7.05 12.71 -0.72
CA ARG A 111 -8.21 12.08 -0.10
C ARG A 111 -7.91 10.60 0.12
N PHE A 112 -7.67 10.22 1.39
CA PHE A 112 -7.57 8.83 1.78
C PHE A 112 -8.87 8.08 1.43
N PRO A 113 -8.79 6.86 0.87
CA PRO A 113 -9.98 6.03 0.72
C PRO A 113 -10.50 5.68 2.12
N PRO A 114 -11.82 5.61 2.32
CA PRO A 114 -12.39 5.42 3.64
C PRO A 114 -12.31 3.94 4.00
N PHE A 115 -11.14 3.47 4.42
CA PHE A 115 -10.94 2.07 4.80
C PHE A 115 -11.42 1.76 6.24
N THR A 116 -11.94 2.77 6.94
CA THR A 116 -12.49 2.64 8.30
C THR A 116 -13.86 3.30 8.47
N SER A 117 -14.54 3.75 7.41
CA SER A 117 -15.95 4.10 7.57
C SER A 117 -16.72 2.79 7.75
N ALA A 118 -16.92 2.40 9.01
CA ALA A 118 -18.15 1.74 9.39
C ALA A 118 -19.27 2.48 8.63
N LEU A 119 -20.12 1.72 7.93
CA LEU A 119 -21.38 2.27 7.48
C LEU A 119 -22.09 2.79 8.73
N ASP A 120 -22.02 4.09 8.99
CA ASP A 120 -23.09 4.78 9.68
C ASP A 120 -24.30 4.64 8.77
N GLY A 121 -25.04 3.55 9.00
CA GLY A 121 -26.36 3.38 8.41
C GLY A 121 -27.22 4.58 8.80
N PRO A 122 -28.10 5.07 7.91
CA PRO A 122 -28.98 6.17 8.24
C PRO A 122 -30.03 5.68 9.23
N MET A 123 -29.75 5.77 10.53
CA MET A 123 -30.77 5.78 11.57
C MET A 123 -31.15 7.23 11.89
N ASN A 124 -31.69 7.94 10.89
CA ASN A 124 -32.65 9.01 11.19
C ASN A 124 -33.99 8.35 11.48
N GLY A 125 -34.11 7.86 12.72
CA GLY A 125 -35.40 7.65 13.35
C GLY A 125 -36.01 9.00 13.70
N THR A 126 -36.82 9.55 12.80
CA THR A 126 -37.83 10.56 13.16
C THR A 126 -39.20 10.10 12.66
N VAL A 127 -39.78 9.18 13.43
CA VAL A 127 -41.21 9.01 13.63
C VAL A 127 -41.39 9.52 15.07
N ARG A 128 -42.20 10.50 15.47
CA ARG A 128 -43.51 11.02 15.04
C ARG A 128 -43.68 12.37 15.77
N HIS A 129 -44.32 13.36 15.18
CA HIS A 129 -45.52 13.94 15.79
C HIS A 129 -46.32 14.69 14.74
N ARG A 130 -47.45 14.09 14.42
CA ARG A 130 -48.64 14.68 13.84
C ARG A 130 -49.39 15.24 15.03
N ASP A 131 -49.81 16.50 15.00
CA ASP A 131 -50.97 16.96 15.75
C ASP A 131 -51.59 18.17 15.05
N HIS A 132 -52.89 18.28 15.31
CA HIS A 132 -53.91 19.07 14.63
C HIS A 132 -53.72 20.59 14.62
#